data_AF-R6UT11-F1
#
_entry.id   AF-R6UT11-F1
#
_cell.length_a   1.000
_cell.length_b   1.000
_cell.length_c   1.000
_cell.angle_alpha   90.00
_cell.angle_beta   90.00
_cell.angle_gamma   90.00
#
_symmetry.space_group_name_H-M   'P 1'
#
loop_
_entity.id
_entity.type
_entity.pdbx_description
1 polymer ?
#
loop_
_entity_poly.entity_id
_entity_poly.type
_entity_poly.pdbx_seq_one_letter_code
_entity_poly.pdbx_strand_id
1 'polypeptide(L)'
;MLFLNDPLTRLSSLRDMDSDYGVVPYPMYDEAQGQYYTYNYGTYYAAVLNTSRAPEMSAVILEALNAESYHTVKDTYFVETLKIRYGRDEVADNPRMLDLIIDSIYFDFTFVNEASTNHIAQFFSNMICFKDPNLQSQYEANAAGFQSALDTLFETYRRNLG
;
A
#
# COMPACT_ATOMS: atom_id res chain seq x y z
N MET A 1 4.67 21.89 11.78
CA MET A 1 4.12 21.03 10.72
C MET A 1 2.82 20.45 11.25
N LEU A 2 1.68 20.68 10.58
CA LEU A 2 0.35 20.32 11.11
C LEU A 2 -0.02 18.85 10.83
N PHE A 3 0.44 18.30 9.70
CA PHE A 3 0.24 16.90 9.32
C PHE A 3 1.56 16.32 8.83
N LEU A 4 1.81 15.06 9.20
CA LEU A 4 2.96 14.28 8.77
C LEU A 4 2.45 12.97 8.18
N ASN A 5 2.92 12.65 6.98
CA ASN A 5 2.75 11.33 6.40
C ASN A 5 3.97 10.47 6.75
N ASP A 6 3.76 9.36 7.45
CA ASP A 6 4.78 8.37 7.79
C ASP A 6 4.15 6.98 7.97
N PRO A 7 4.91 5.88 7.77
CA PRO A 7 4.41 4.53 8.05
C PRO A 7 4.15 4.33 9.55
N LEU A 8 3.21 3.45 9.90
CA LEU A 8 2.84 3.16 11.30
C LEU A 8 4.03 2.66 12.15
N THR A 9 5.06 2.10 11.53
CA THR A 9 6.32 1.73 12.20
C THR A 9 7.01 2.94 12.86
N ARG A 10 6.80 4.15 12.34
CA ARG A 10 7.37 5.41 12.86
C ARG A 10 6.90 5.73 14.28
N LEU A 11 5.73 5.24 14.70
CA LEU A 11 5.20 5.48 16.04
C LEU A 11 6.18 5.03 17.14
N SER A 12 6.95 3.98 16.89
CA SER A 12 8.03 3.53 17.79
C SER A 12 9.08 4.62 18.08
N SER A 13 9.39 5.46 17.09
CA SER A 13 10.34 6.57 17.21
C SER A 13 9.71 7.83 17.82
N LEU A 14 8.39 7.95 17.78
CA LEU A 14 7.64 9.10 18.31
C LEU A 14 7.20 8.90 19.77
N ARG A 15 7.40 7.70 20.33
CA ARG A 15 7.03 7.37 21.71
C ARG A 15 7.62 8.36 22.72
N ASP A 16 8.87 8.75 22.54
CA ASP A 16 9.64 9.57 23.48
C ASP A 16 9.58 11.08 23.12
N MET A 17 8.68 11.51 22.23
CA MET A 17 8.57 12.90 21.76
C MET A 17 7.85 13.81 22.77
N ASP A 18 8.35 14.99 23.15
CA ASP A 18 7.68 15.80 24.18
C ASP A 18 6.27 16.31 23.79
N SER A 19 5.98 16.46 22.50
CA SER A 19 4.70 16.97 22.00
C SER A 19 3.65 15.88 21.79
N ASP A 20 2.38 16.20 22.04
CA ASP A 20 1.26 15.31 21.74
C ASP A 20 1.00 15.19 20.24
N TYR A 21 0.50 14.03 19.83
CA TYR A 21 0.18 13.73 18.45
C TYR A 21 -0.95 12.70 18.35
N GLY A 22 -1.74 12.81 17.29
CA GLY A 22 -2.77 11.85 16.93
C GLY A 22 -2.39 11.05 15.68
N VAL A 23 -3.00 9.87 15.54
CA VAL A 23 -2.91 9.04 14.34
C VAL A 23 -4.30 9.01 13.68
N VAL A 24 -4.36 9.43 12.43
CA VAL A 24 -5.60 9.56 11.66
C VAL A 24 -5.43 8.94 10.27
N PRO A 25 -6.50 8.43 9.63
CA PRO A 25 -6.43 8.00 8.24
C PRO A 25 -6.14 9.19 7.34
N TYR A 26 -5.67 8.90 6.13
CA TYR A 26 -5.52 9.93 5.11
C TYR A 26 -6.85 10.64 4.88
N PRO A 27 -6.87 11.96 4.70
CA PRO A 27 -8.09 12.66 4.37
C PRO A 27 -8.64 12.13 3.04
N MET A 28 -9.96 12.02 2.96
CA MET A 28 -10.64 11.75 1.71
C MET A 28 -10.36 12.88 0.71
N TYR A 29 -10.34 12.56 -0.58
CA TYR A 29 -10.09 13.54 -1.63
C TYR A 29 -11.17 14.63 -1.64
N ASP A 30 -12.43 14.21 -1.53
CA ASP A 30 -13.61 15.07 -1.44
C ASP A 30 -14.75 14.37 -0.67
N GLU A 31 -15.89 15.05 -0.54
CA GLU A 31 -17.09 14.53 0.14
C GLU A 31 -17.81 13.43 -0.66
N ALA A 32 -17.50 13.26 -1.94
CA ALA A 32 -18.12 12.22 -2.78
C ALA A 32 -17.46 10.85 -2.58
N GLN A 33 -16.25 10.82 -2.03
CA GLN A 33 -15.54 9.59 -1.69
C GLN A 33 -16.25 8.84 -0.55
N GLY A 34 -16.79 7.64 -0.83
CA GLY A 34 -17.60 6.88 0.13
C GLY A 34 -16.83 6.18 1.26
N GLN A 35 -15.50 6.12 1.20
CA GLN A 35 -14.66 5.47 2.20
C GLN A 35 -13.25 6.05 2.20
N TYR A 36 -12.51 5.87 3.31
CA TYR A 36 -11.10 6.20 3.36
C TYR A 36 -10.27 5.30 2.42
N TYR A 37 -9.14 5.82 1.95
CA TYR A 37 -8.10 5.03 1.27
C TYR A 37 -6.75 5.33 1.92
N THR A 38 -6.15 4.32 2.52
CA THR A 38 -4.80 4.40 3.09
C THR A 38 -3.84 3.72 2.14
N TYR A 39 -2.86 4.49 1.65
CA TYR A 39 -1.81 3.95 0.80
C TYR A 39 -0.87 3.03 1.59
N ASN A 40 -0.57 1.86 1.04
CA ASN A 40 0.42 0.94 1.60
C ASN A 40 1.85 1.45 1.34
N TYR A 41 2.62 1.71 2.40
CA TYR A 41 4.00 2.20 2.31
C TYR A 41 4.97 1.05 1.96
N GLY A 42 4.91 0.58 0.72
CA GLY A 42 5.69 -0.53 0.21
C GLY A 42 5.12 -1.91 0.59
N THR A 43 5.27 -2.87 -0.32
CA THR A 43 4.80 -4.24 -0.13
C THR A 43 5.90 -5.24 -0.51
N TYR A 44 5.95 -6.35 0.20
CA TYR A 44 6.71 -7.54 -0.20
C TYR A 44 5.71 -8.57 -0.70
N TYR A 45 5.65 -8.75 -2.02
CA TYR A 45 4.86 -9.80 -2.64
C TYR A 45 5.72 -11.02 -2.94
N ALA A 46 5.18 -12.20 -2.65
CA ALA A 46 5.70 -13.46 -3.14
C ALA A 46 4.84 -13.93 -4.31
N ALA A 47 5.50 -14.39 -5.37
CA ALA A 47 4.85 -14.90 -6.58
C ALA A 47 5.43 -16.26 -6.95
N VAL A 48 4.60 -17.10 -7.57
CA VAL A 48 5.04 -18.38 -8.13
C VAL A 48 5.55 -18.14 -9.55
N LEU A 49 6.79 -18.57 -9.83
CA LEU A 49 7.37 -18.45 -11.16
C LEU A 49 6.61 -19.31 -12.18
N ASN A 50 6.41 -18.78 -13.38
CA ASN A 50 5.81 -19.53 -14.50
C ASN A 50 6.64 -20.75 -14.94
N THR A 51 7.92 -20.80 -14.59
CA THR A 51 8.83 -21.93 -14.83
C THR A 51 8.85 -22.93 -13.67
N SER A 52 8.02 -22.75 -12.63
CA SER A 52 7.95 -23.68 -11.50
C SER A 52 7.58 -25.09 -11.97
N ARG A 53 8.25 -26.09 -11.40
CA ARG A 53 7.97 -27.51 -11.67
C ARG A 53 6.76 -28.03 -10.89
N ALA A 54 6.28 -27.28 -9.90
CA ALA A 54 5.13 -27.65 -9.06
C ALA A 54 4.33 -26.40 -8.64
N PRO A 55 3.77 -25.65 -9.60
CA PRO A 55 3.14 -24.36 -9.33
C PRO A 55 1.95 -24.47 -8.38
N GLU A 56 1.16 -25.55 -8.45
CA GLU A 56 0.01 -25.76 -7.57
C GLU A 56 0.45 -25.97 -6.11
N MET A 57 1.49 -26.79 -5.89
CA MET A 57 2.02 -27.02 -4.55
C MET A 57 2.63 -25.73 -3.98
N SER A 58 3.38 -24.97 -4.79
CA SER A 58 3.92 -23.67 -4.38
C SER A 58 2.81 -22.68 -4.02
N ALA A 59 1.73 -22.64 -4.81
CA ALA A 59 0.57 -21.77 -4.54
C ALA A 59 -0.14 -22.16 -3.23
N VAL A 60 -0.37 -23.47 -3.00
CA VAL A 60 -0.99 -23.96 -1.74
C VAL A 60 -0.13 -23.61 -0.53
N ILE A 61 1.19 -23.80 -0.60
CA ILE A 61 2.09 -23.44 0.50
C ILE A 61 2.08 -21.93 0.74
N LEU A 62 2.13 -21.13 -0.33
CA LEU A 62 2.10 -19.67 -0.21
C LEU A 62 0.80 -19.18 0.42
N GLU A 63 -0.33 -19.74 0.02
CA GLU A 63 -1.64 -19.44 0.62
C GLU A 63 -1.69 -19.82 2.10
N ALA A 64 -1.20 -21.01 2.46
CA ALA A 64 -1.13 -21.46 3.85
C ALA A 64 -0.26 -20.52 4.71
N LEU A 65 0.91 -20.10 4.20
CA LEU A 65 1.79 -19.15 4.89
C LEU A 65 1.10 -17.79 5.10
N ASN A 66 0.39 -17.30 4.10
CA ASN A 66 -0.35 -16.04 4.19
C ASN A 66 -1.52 -16.13 5.18
N ALA A 67 -2.27 -17.24 5.16
CA ALA A 67 -3.37 -17.48 6.10
C ALA A 67 -2.86 -17.54 7.55
N GLU A 68 -1.79 -18.29 7.81
CA GLU A 68 -1.19 -18.36 9.13
C GLU A 68 -0.63 -17.00 9.59
N SER A 69 0.02 -16.26 8.68
CA SER A 69 0.51 -14.90 8.96
C SER A 69 -0.65 -13.95 9.29
N TYR A 70 -1.75 -14.02 8.55
CA TYR A 70 -2.96 -13.22 8.82
C TYR A 70 -3.49 -13.48 10.23
N HIS A 71 -3.54 -14.74 10.67
CA HIS A 71 -4.02 -15.09 12.00
C HIS A 71 -3.03 -14.78 13.13
N THR A 72 -1.73 -14.94 12.91
CA THR A 72 -0.71 -14.82 13.97
C THR A 72 -0.12 -13.42 14.10
N VAL A 73 0.08 -12.72 12.97
CA VAL A 73 0.78 -11.43 12.91
C VAL A 73 -0.21 -10.27 13.00
N LYS A 74 -1.37 -10.34 12.35
CA LYS A 74 -2.29 -9.20 12.26
C LYS A 74 -2.71 -8.70 13.64
N ASP A 75 -3.27 -9.57 14.47
CA ASP A 75 -3.78 -9.18 15.78
C ASP A 75 -2.63 -8.73 16.70
N THR A 76 -1.55 -9.53 16.78
CA THR A 76 -0.38 -9.21 17.61
C THR A 76 0.28 -7.88 17.23
N TYR A 77 0.41 -7.59 15.93
CA TYR A 77 1.07 -6.38 15.46
C TYR A 77 0.15 -5.17 15.56
N PHE A 78 -1.04 -5.25 14.97
CA PHE A 78 -1.93 -4.09 14.87
C PHE A 78 -2.67 -3.78 16.18
N VAL A 79 -3.01 -4.79 16.97
CA VAL A 79 -3.68 -4.59 18.26
C VAL A 79 -2.65 -4.42 19.36
N GLU A 80 -1.80 -5.42 19.64
CA GLU A 80 -0.95 -5.35 20.82
C GLU A 80 0.22 -4.39 20.67
N THR A 81 0.85 -4.34 19.50
CA THR A 81 2.06 -3.53 19.33
C THR A 81 1.71 -2.06 19.08
N LEU A 82 0.83 -1.77 18.12
CA LEU A 82 0.47 -0.39 17.80
C LEU A 82 -0.46 0.25 18.85
N LYS A 83 -1.48 -0.45 19.36
CA LYS A 83 -2.41 0.15 20.35
C LYS A 83 -1.81 0.23 21.75
N ILE A 84 -1.12 -0.82 22.22
CA ILE A 84 -0.69 -0.92 23.63
C ILE A 84 0.71 -0.34 23.85
N ARG A 85 1.67 -0.51 22.92
CA ARG A 85 3.08 -0.08 23.15
C ARG A 85 3.42 1.30 22.60
N TYR A 86 2.74 1.72 21.54
CA TYR A 86 3.08 2.96 20.82
C TYR A 86 1.95 3.99 20.81
N GLY A 87 0.74 3.63 21.21
CA GLY A 87 -0.33 4.58 21.44
C GLY A 87 -0.04 5.40 22.69
N ARG A 88 0.04 6.73 22.55
CA ARG A 88 -0.24 7.65 23.67
C ARG A 88 -1.73 7.61 23.99
N ASP A 89 -2.13 8.11 25.15
CA ASP A 89 -3.51 8.08 25.65
C ASP A 89 -4.53 8.39 24.53
N GLU A 90 -4.33 9.40 23.68
CA GLU A 90 -5.27 9.73 22.59
C GLU A 90 -5.36 8.69 21.43
N VAL A 91 -4.29 7.95 21.14
CA VAL A 91 -4.29 6.86 20.13
C VAL A 91 -4.85 5.56 20.74
N ALA A 92 -4.60 5.34 22.04
CA ALA A 92 -5.19 4.25 22.81
C ALA A 92 -6.69 4.48 23.06
N ASP A 93 -7.12 5.74 23.22
CA ASP A 93 -8.50 6.17 23.44
C ASP A 93 -9.35 6.17 22.16
N ASN A 94 -8.70 6.17 20.98
CA ASN A 94 -9.41 6.13 19.70
C ASN A 94 -8.92 4.97 18.79
N PRO A 95 -9.09 3.70 19.22
CA PRO A 95 -8.71 2.54 18.43
C PRO A 95 -9.45 2.49 17.08
N ARG A 96 -10.60 3.16 16.97
CA ARG A 96 -11.40 3.27 15.76
C ARG A 96 -10.63 3.93 14.61
N MET A 97 -9.71 4.87 14.87
CA MET A 97 -8.93 5.50 13.80
C MET A 97 -7.89 4.54 13.23
N LEU A 98 -7.27 3.71 14.08
CA LEU A 98 -6.37 2.64 13.63
C LEU A 98 -7.13 1.57 12.86
N ASP A 99 -8.31 1.18 13.33
CA ASP A 99 -9.16 0.22 12.62
C ASP A 99 -9.56 0.78 11.24
N LEU A 100 -9.97 2.05 11.14
CA LEU A 100 -10.23 2.72 9.87
C LEU A 100 -9.00 2.74 8.94
N ILE A 101 -7.81 2.99 9.47
CA ILE A 101 -6.55 2.96 8.69
C ILE A 101 -6.32 1.57 8.09
N ILE A 102 -6.46 0.52 8.91
CA ILE A 102 -6.21 -0.87 8.51
C ILE A 102 -7.27 -1.36 7.51
N ASP A 103 -8.54 -1.06 7.78
CA ASP A 103 -9.67 -1.46 6.93
C ASP A 103 -9.70 -0.70 5.60
N SER A 104 -9.04 0.46 5.52
CA SER A 104 -8.92 1.27 4.31
C SER A 104 -7.63 1.05 3.52
N ILE A 105 -6.80 0.05 3.88
CA ILE A 105 -5.56 -0.21 3.14
C ILE A 105 -5.91 -0.55 1.69
N TYR A 106 -5.37 0.23 0.76
CA TYR A 106 -5.54 0.04 -0.66
C TYR A 106 -4.21 -0.33 -1.31
N PHE A 107 -4.21 -1.44 -2.05
CA PHE A 107 -3.08 -1.87 -2.86
C PHE A 107 -3.27 -1.39 -4.29
N ASP A 108 -2.44 -0.44 -4.72
CA ASP A 108 -2.49 0.07 -6.07
C ASP A 108 -1.99 -0.99 -7.08
N PHE A 109 -2.86 -1.35 -8.01
CA PHE A 109 -2.57 -2.38 -9.02
C PHE A 109 -1.34 -2.05 -9.87
N THR A 110 -1.16 -0.77 -10.23
CA THR A 110 -0.03 -0.30 -11.03
C THR A 110 1.25 -0.23 -10.22
N PHE A 111 1.17 0.01 -8.91
CA PHE A 111 2.32 -0.09 -8.01
C PHE A 111 2.78 -1.55 -7.82
N VAL A 112 1.86 -2.50 -7.71
CA VAL A 112 2.20 -3.93 -7.61
C VAL A 112 2.82 -4.45 -8.91
N ASN A 113 2.36 -3.95 -10.06
CA ASN A 113 2.83 -4.35 -11.40
C ASN A 113 3.72 -3.29 -12.05
N GLU A 114 4.46 -2.53 -11.26
CA GLU A 114 5.13 -1.29 -11.69
C GLU A 114 6.04 -1.48 -12.90
N ALA A 115 6.89 -2.51 -12.88
CA ALA A 115 7.76 -2.86 -14.00
C ALA A 115 7.00 -3.26 -15.28
N SER A 116 5.78 -3.81 -15.13
CA SER A 116 4.95 -4.26 -16.27
C SER A 116 3.96 -3.19 -16.75
N THR A 117 3.83 -2.08 -16.02
CA THR A 117 2.95 -0.95 -16.37
C THR A 117 3.74 0.28 -16.83
N ASN A 118 4.99 0.05 -17.26
CA ASN A 118 5.92 1.09 -17.68
C ASN A 118 6.12 2.17 -16.59
N HIS A 119 6.20 1.74 -15.33
CA HIS A 119 6.55 2.57 -14.19
C HIS A 119 5.58 3.76 -13.94
N ILE A 120 4.30 3.65 -14.34
CA ILE A 120 3.33 4.76 -14.23
C ILE A 120 3.13 5.24 -12.77
N ALA A 121 3.13 4.35 -11.79
CA ALA A 121 3.03 4.73 -10.38
C ALA A 121 4.24 5.58 -9.93
N GLN A 122 5.44 5.16 -10.35
CA GLN A 122 6.67 5.90 -10.06
C GLN A 122 6.76 7.21 -10.86
N PHE A 123 6.17 7.28 -12.07
CA PHE A 123 6.17 8.49 -12.90
C PHE A 123 5.67 9.71 -12.12
N PHE A 124 4.49 9.63 -11.50
CA PHE A 124 3.93 10.75 -10.72
C PHE A 124 4.82 11.12 -9.53
N SER A 125 5.36 10.11 -8.84
CA SER A 125 6.28 10.33 -7.71
C SER A 125 7.56 11.03 -8.15
N ASN A 126 8.13 10.61 -9.28
CA ASN A 126 9.33 11.20 -9.87
C ASN A 126 9.09 12.66 -10.30
N MET A 127 7.93 12.98 -10.88
CA MET A 127 7.58 14.36 -11.25
C MET A 127 7.64 15.30 -10.03
N ILE A 128 7.14 14.84 -8.88
CA ILE A 128 7.19 15.60 -7.62
C ILE A 128 8.63 15.67 -7.08
N CYS A 129 9.33 14.53 -7.00
CA CYS A 129 10.69 14.46 -6.45
C CYS A 129 11.69 15.32 -7.24
N PHE A 130 11.59 15.31 -8.57
CA PHE A 130 12.45 16.10 -9.45
C PHE A 130 11.93 17.52 -9.70
N LYS A 131 10.78 17.87 -9.10
CA LYS A 131 10.14 19.19 -9.21
C LYS A 131 9.88 19.59 -10.66
N ASP A 132 9.49 18.62 -11.49
CA ASP A 132 9.19 18.86 -12.90
C ASP A 132 7.77 19.44 -13.04
N PRO A 133 7.62 20.67 -13.55
CA PRO A 133 6.31 21.31 -13.68
C PRO A 133 5.50 20.78 -14.86
N ASN A 134 6.11 20.00 -15.76
CA ASN A 134 5.52 19.59 -17.04
C ASN A 134 4.71 18.30 -16.93
N LEU A 135 3.96 18.12 -15.82
CA LEU A 135 3.19 16.90 -15.56
C LEU A 135 2.26 16.54 -16.73
N GLN A 136 1.48 17.51 -17.20
CA GLN A 136 0.49 17.29 -18.25
C GLN A 136 1.14 16.83 -19.56
N SER A 137 2.11 17.59 -20.07
CA SER A 137 2.72 17.28 -21.37
C SER A 137 3.53 15.99 -21.34
N GLN A 138 4.21 15.69 -20.22
CA GLN A 138 4.90 14.41 -20.07
C GLN A 138 3.92 13.25 -19.95
N TYR A 139 2.81 13.42 -19.24
CA TYR A 139 1.78 12.39 -19.18
C TYR A 139 1.20 12.13 -20.58
N GLU A 140 0.83 13.17 -21.33
CA GLU A 140 0.31 13.05 -22.69
C GLU A 140 1.30 12.32 -23.63
N ALA A 141 2.60 12.62 -23.52
CA ALA A 141 3.64 11.95 -24.30
C ALA A 141 3.79 10.46 -23.98
N ASN A 142 3.51 10.05 -22.73
CA ASN A 142 3.69 8.67 -22.27
C ASN A 142 2.38 7.86 -22.16
N ALA A 143 1.22 8.52 -22.22
CA ALA A 143 -0.10 7.91 -21.97
C ALA A 143 -0.37 6.68 -22.85
N ALA A 144 -0.04 6.76 -24.14
CA ALA A 144 -0.18 5.63 -25.06
C ALA A 144 0.73 4.45 -24.67
N GLY A 145 1.93 4.72 -24.17
CA GLY A 145 2.86 3.70 -23.69
C GLY A 145 2.36 3.03 -22.41
N PHE A 146 1.85 3.80 -21.46
CA PHE A 146 1.22 3.27 -20.25
C PHE A 146 0.02 2.37 -20.57
N GLN A 147 -0.86 2.82 -21.47
CA GLN A 147 -2.02 2.03 -21.87
C GLN A 147 -1.61 0.73 -22.56
N SER A 148 -0.66 0.78 -23.50
CA SER A 148 -0.16 -0.42 -24.20
C SER A 148 0.49 -1.43 -23.25
N ALA A 149 1.21 -0.96 -22.22
CA ALA A 149 1.80 -1.81 -21.21
C ALA A 149 0.73 -2.50 -20.35
N LEU A 150 -0.28 -1.74 -19.93
CA LEU A 150 -1.43 -2.26 -19.18
C LEU A 150 -2.22 -3.30 -19.98
N ASP A 151 -2.48 -3.04 -21.26
CA ASP A 151 -3.18 -3.98 -22.15
C ASP A 151 -2.40 -5.29 -22.30
N THR A 152 -1.08 -5.20 -22.46
CA THR A 152 -0.19 -6.37 -22.54
C THR A 152 -0.20 -7.18 -21.24
N LEU A 153 -0.20 -6.52 -20.09
CA LEU A 153 -0.29 -7.16 -18.78
C LEU A 153 -1.62 -7.91 -18.62
N PHE A 154 -2.75 -7.28 -19.01
CA PHE A 154 -4.05 -7.95 -18.95
C PHE A 154 -4.15 -9.16 -19.87
N GLU A 155 -3.62 -9.08 -21.09
CA GLU A 155 -3.60 -10.27 -21.97
C GLU A 155 -2.72 -11.38 -21.41
N THR A 156 -1.61 -11.03 -20.76
CA THR A 156 -0.74 -12.01 -20.09
C THR A 156 -1.50 -12.74 -18.98
N TYR A 157 -2.26 -12.02 -18.15
CA TYR A 157 -3.09 -12.66 -17.13
C TYR A 157 -4.19 -13.55 -17.73
N ARG A 158 -4.92 -13.07 -18.74
CA ARG A 158 -5.97 -13.88 -19.39
C ARG A 158 -5.43 -15.17 -19.98
N ARG A 159 -4.25 -15.13 -20.59
CA ARG A 159 -3.61 -16.31 -21.18
C ARG A 159 -3.21 -17.37 -20.14
N ASN A 160 -2.85 -16.95 -18.93
CA ASN A 160 -2.35 -17.84 -17.88
C ASN A 160 -3.44 -18.29 -16.90
N LEU A 161 -4.65 -17.73 -16.97
CA LEU A 161 -5.81 -18.07 -16.14
C LEU A 161 -6.81 -19.01 -16.84
N GLY A 162 -6.55 -19.42 -18.09
CA GLY A 162 -7.32 -20.42 -18.85
C GLY A 162 -6.59 -21.76 -18.91
#